data_AF-A0A9P0HW92-F1
#
_entry.id   AF-A0A9P0HW92-F1
#
_cell.length_a   1.000
_cell.length_b   1.000
_cell.length_c   1.000
_cell.angle_alpha   90.00
_cell.angle_beta   90.00
_cell.angle_gamma   90.00
#
_symmetry.space_group_name_H-M   'P 1'
#
loop_
_entity.id
_entity.type
_entity.pdbx_description
1 polymer ?
#
loop_
_entity_poly.entity_id
_entity_poly.type
_entity_poly.pdbx_seq_one_letter_code
_entity_poly.pdbx_strand_id
1 'polypeptide(L)'
;MAKQQGKIYLGYEDETIGDRNQTLLNYTVNKIGGLPDWPPLENLQISTKCPLCGLHRLLVIQCYAPLENSIYHRTLYVFACINPNCWIQSESWLCVRSQCQDNSSKESRAIVTLPNPDTTLSWCQGADEWDENDNDTANGNFMNVDNAPSPNNAMQRNSDEDEESNSYELENVEQAFGNLQVFDAHNANMSPIQGAMGAIGAPAAAAELEGGDEPGLVTVDTPTAPTNDIEALLQQTAELPPDLRSRLMCGPLQFVPKYIFVEEEWKKSMGNDDRANELLNKYKIENEIEVCAGDRVVGGGGSDEEPYEEAAPLHGDRLFHAFITRLRNHPGQILRYSREEPPILGAPLPSTATTPDTPNMPTICSRCGARLTCELQLVPEFAETLRLLPTNQSLAHLHFLSVLIFTCSQSCWQSSDTLVKEFVVFQPEVV
;
A
#
# COMPACT_ATOMS: atom_id res chain seq x y z
N MET A 1 -33.16 -5.99 0.55
CA MET A 1 -32.50 -7.26 0.91
C MET A 1 -31.03 -6.97 1.05
N ALA A 2 -30.46 -7.07 2.25
CA ALA A 2 -29.03 -6.84 2.45
C ALA A 2 -28.27 -7.93 1.68
N LYS A 3 -27.44 -7.53 0.72
CA LYS A 3 -26.56 -8.44 0.00
C LYS A 3 -25.57 -8.97 1.03
N GLN A 4 -25.60 -10.27 1.34
CA GLN A 4 -24.56 -10.88 2.17
C GLN A 4 -23.22 -10.58 1.49
N GLN A 5 -22.32 -9.94 2.23
CA GLN A 5 -20.99 -9.62 1.74
C GLN A 5 -20.17 -10.90 1.65
N GLY A 6 -19.39 -10.99 0.58
CA GLY A 6 -18.54 -12.14 0.37
C GLY A 6 -17.33 -12.15 1.30
N LYS A 7 -16.79 -13.33 1.54
CA LYS A 7 -15.57 -13.49 2.34
C LYS A 7 -14.37 -12.96 1.57
N ILE A 8 -13.47 -12.30 2.29
CA ILE A 8 -12.18 -11.83 1.79
C ILE A 8 -11.12 -12.46 2.66
N TYR A 9 -10.12 -13.08 2.04
CA TYR A 9 -8.96 -13.65 2.72
C TYR A 9 -7.74 -12.78 2.45
N LEU A 10 -7.03 -12.41 3.50
CA LEU A 10 -5.77 -11.67 3.44
C LEU A 10 -4.62 -12.66 3.60
N GLY A 11 -3.52 -12.42 2.87
CA GLY A 11 -2.28 -13.17 3.08
C GLY A 11 -1.20 -12.27 3.66
N TYR A 12 -0.33 -12.85 4.48
CA TYR A 12 0.82 -12.20 5.12
C TYR A 12 2.08 -13.04 4.89
N GLU A 13 3.23 -12.37 4.81
CA GLU A 13 4.53 -13.06 4.78
C GLU A 13 4.74 -13.82 6.10
N ASP A 14 5.20 -15.06 5.99
CA ASP A 14 5.56 -15.93 7.10
C ASP A 14 6.99 -16.47 6.91
N GLU A 15 7.37 -17.51 7.66
CA GLU A 15 8.72 -18.07 7.69
C GLU A 15 9.26 -18.47 6.30
N THR A 16 10.58 -18.31 6.13
CA THR A 16 11.29 -18.78 4.95
C THR A 16 11.33 -20.31 4.90
N ILE A 17 11.11 -20.88 3.72
CA ILE A 17 11.09 -22.33 3.53
C ILE A 17 12.54 -22.84 3.38
N GLY A 18 13.05 -23.48 4.43
CA GLY A 18 14.36 -24.13 4.43
C GLY A 18 14.38 -25.47 3.68
N ASP A 19 15.58 -25.97 3.37
CA ASP A 19 15.79 -27.20 2.60
C ASP A 19 15.13 -28.44 3.22
N ARG A 20 15.02 -28.48 4.56
CA ARG A 20 14.39 -29.59 5.30
C ARG A 20 12.88 -29.69 5.08
N ASN A 21 12.23 -28.57 4.79
CA ASN A 21 10.79 -28.50 4.65
C ASN A 21 10.34 -28.70 3.19
N GLN A 22 11.29 -28.82 2.25
CA GLN A 22 10.99 -29.03 0.82
C GLN A 22 10.16 -30.30 0.59
N THR A 23 10.34 -31.34 1.40
CA THR A 23 9.57 -32.59 1.29
C THR A 23 8.10 -32.47 1.73
N LEU A 24 7.76 -31.39 2.43
CA LEU A 24 6.38 -31.10 2.87
C LEU A 24 5.63 -30.22 1.87
N LEU A 25 6.34 -29.65 0.89
CA LEU A 25 5.73 -28.79 -0.12
C LEU A 25 4.94 -29.60 -1.13
N ASN A 26 3.74 -29.14 -1.42
CA ASN A 26 2.87 -29.69 -2.44
C ASN A 26 2.01 -28.56 -3.03
N TYR A 27 1.22 -28.88 -4.04
CA TYR A 27 0.37 -27.92 -4.76
C TYR A 27 -0.71 -27.25 -3.89
N THR A 28 -0.97 -27.72 -2.67
CA THR A 28 -1.95 -27.15 -1.73
C THR A 28 -1.33 -26.13 -0.76
N VAL A 29 0.00 -25.95 -0.79
CA VAL A 29 0.70 -25.00 0.06
C VAL A 29 0.73 -23.63 -0.59
N ASN A 30 0.31 -22.60 0.16
CA ASN A 30 0.48 -21.20 -0.22
C ASN A 30 1.93 -20.77 0.03
N LYS A 31 2.60 -20.25 -1.00
CA LYS A 31 3.99 -19.79 -0.87
C LYS A 31 4.34 -18.67 -1.85
N ILE A 32 5.28 -17.83 -1.42
CA ILE A 32 5.97 -16.83 -2.22
C ILE A 32 7.20 -17.50 -2.82
N GLY A 33 7.51 -17.24 -4.10
CA GLY A 33 8.79 -17.65 -4.68
C GLY A 33 9.03 -19.16 -4.80
N GLY A 34 10.30 -19.53 -4.96
CA GLY A 34 10.74 -20.92 -5.18
C GLY A 34 10.42 -21.46 -6.57
N LEU A 35 10.39 -22.80 -6.68
CA LEU A 35 9.87 -23.51 -7.84
C LEU A 35 8.39 -23.88 -7.64
N PRO A 36 7.59 -23.96 -8.71
CA PRO A 36 6.19 -24.36 -8.62
C PRO A 36 6.06 -25.85 -8.23
N ASP A 37 5.20 -26.14 -7.26
CA ASP A 37 4.85 -27.51 -6.87
C ASP A 37 3.63 -27.96 -7.67
N TRP A 38 3.84 -28.64 -8.79
CA TRP A 38 2.73 -29.08 -9.62
C TRP A 38 1.98 -30.28 -9.01
N PRO A 39 0.65 -30.37 -9.16
CA PRO A 39 -0.07 -31.62 -8.91
C PRO A 39 0.42 -32.72 -9.87
N PRO A 40 0.08 -34.00 -9.63
CA PRO A 40 0.47 -35.12 -10.48
C PRO A 40 -0.25 -35.03 -11.85
N LEU A 41 0.21 -34.12 -12.69
CA LEU A 41 -0.29 -33.83 -14.03
C LEU A 41 0.60 -34.52 -15.05
N GLU A 42 -0.01 -35.27 -15.97
CA GLU A 42 0.71 -35.86 -17.08
C GLU A 42 1.05 -34.80 -18.13
N ASN A 43 2.24 -34.87 -18.73
CA ASN A 43 2.67 -34.05 -19.87
C ASN A 43 2.57 -32.52 -19.65
N LEU A 44 3.08 -32.04 -18.51
CA LEU A 44 3.14 -30.61 -18.22
C LEU A 44 4.01 -29.85 -19.25
N GLN A 45 3.36 -29.07 -20.12
CA GLN A 45 4.04 -28.21 -21.09
C GLN A 45 3.66 -26.76 -20.84
N ILE A 46 4.49 -26.05 -20.07
CA ILE A 46 4.35 -24.61 -19.85
C ILE A 46 5.60 -23.88 -20.32
N SER A 47 5.40 -22.91 -21.21
CA SER A 47 6.47 -21.95 -21.54
C SER A 47 6.46 -20.84 -20.51
N THR A 48 7.48 -20.82 -19.65
CA THR A 48 7.71 -19.73 -18.70
C THR A 48 8.51 -18.59 -19.31
N LYS A 49 8.78 -18.60 -20.63
CA LYS A 49 9.49 -17.50 -21.29
C LYS A 49 8.60 -16.27 -21.44
N CYS A 50 9.17 -15.10 -21.19
CA CYS A 50 8.54 -13.81 -21.42
C CYS A 50 8.40 -13.56 -22.93
N PRO A 51 7.20 -13.20 -23.44
CA PRO A 51 6.99 -12.94 -24.86
C PRO A 51 7.70 -11.67 -25.35
N LEU A 52 8.03 -10.76 -24.44
CA LEU A 52 8.63 -9.46 -24.77
C LEU A 52 10.15 -9.54 -24.94
N CYS A 53 10.84 -10.24 -24.02
CA CYS A 53 12.31 -10.30 -24.00
C CYS A 53 12.89 -11.71 -24.16
N GLY A 54 12.06 -12.76 -24.17
CA GLY A 54 12.50 -14.15 -24.29
C GLY A 54 13.15 -14.77 -23.04
N LEU A 55 13.38 -13.99 -21.98
CA LEU A 55 13.94 -14.47 -20.71
C LEU A 55 12.93 -15.30 -19.92
N HIS A 56 13.41 -16.22 -19.07
CA HIS A 56 12.53 -16.98 -18.18
C HIS A 56 11.87 -16.08 -17.14
N ARG A 57 10.58 -16.29 -16.92
CA ARG A 57 9.81 -15.73 -15.81
C ARG A 57 10.03 -16.56 -14.55
N LEU A 58 10.00 -15.90 -13.40
CA LEU A 58 10.14 -16.52 -12.08
C LEU A 58 8.76 -16.70 -11.46
N LEU A 59 8.59 -17.73 -10.63
CA LEU A 59 7.38 -17.90 -9.83
C LEU A 59 7.33 -16.80 -8.76
N VAL A 60 6.29 -15.98 -8.79
CA VAL A 60 6.01 -14.92 -7.82
C VAL A 60 5.25 -15.48 -6.63
N ILE A 61 4.15 -16.19 -6.91
CA ILE A 61 3.29 -16.80 -5.89
C ILE A 61 2.65 -18.09 -6.40
N GLN A 62 2.52 -19.06 -5.49
CA GLN A 62 1.65 -20.21 -5.60
C GLN A 62 0.54 -20.06 -4.55
N CYS A 63 -0.72 -20.02 -4.99
CA CYS A 63 -1.88 -19.79 -4.16
C CYS A 63 -2.88 -20.95 -4.35
N TYR A 64 -3.05 -21.76 -3.31
CA TYR A 64 -4.10 -22.76 -3.21
C TYR A 64 -5.45 -22.07 -3.02
N ALA A 65 -6.34 -22.28 -3.98
CA ALA A 65 -7.58 -21.55 -4.14
C ALA A 65 -8.74 -22.52 -4.43
N PRO A 66 -9.08 -23.39 -3.46
CA PRO A 66 -10.19 -24.33 -3.59
C PRO A 66 -11.51 -23.58 -3.72
N LEU A 67 -12.47 -24.21 -4.38
CA LEU A 67 -13.83 -23.69 -4.48
C LEU A 67 -14.70 -24.34 -3.41
N GLU A 68 -15.59 -23.55 -2.81
CA GLU A 68 -16.59 -24.09 -1.90
C GLU A 68 -17.43 -25.17 -2.60
N ASN A 69 -17.60 -26.31 -1.93
CA ASN A 69 -18.35 -27.48 -2.43
C ASN A 69 -17.77 -28.16 -3.68
N SER A 70 -16.50 -27.93 -4.01
CA SER A 70 -15.79 -28.62 -5.08
C SER A 70 -14.93 -29.76 -4.54
N ILE A 71 -14.95 -30.89 -5.24
CA ILE A 71 -14.06 -32.05 -4.99
C ILE A 71 -12.67 -31.89 -5.64
N TYR A 72 -12.43 -30.75 -6.29
CA TYR A 72 -11.18 -30.48 -6.99
C TYR A 72 -10.29 -29.55 -6.18
N HIS A 73 -9.03 -29.94 -6.04
CA HIS A 73 -7.96 -29.05 -5.65
C HIS A 73 -7.64 -28.12 -6.81
N ARG A 74 -7.49 -26.84 -6.49
CA ARG A 74 -7.28 -25.78 -7.48
C ARG A 74 -6.20 -24.86 -6.95
N THR A 75 -5.21 -24.60 -7.79
CA THR A 75 -4.03 -23.78 -7.42
C THR A 75 -3.70 -22.83 -8.55
N LEU A 76 -3.51 -21.56 -8.20
CA LEU A 76 -3.04 -20.49 -9.08
C LEU A 76 -1.53 -20.33 -8.92
N TYR A 77 -0.83 -20.25 -10.04
CA TYR A 77 0.60 -19.96 -10.10
C TYR A 77 0.78 -18.69 -10.91
N VAL A 78 1.45 -17.70 -10.33
CA VAL A 78 1.73 -16.42 -10.98
C VAL A 78 3.21 -16.32 -11.23
N PHE A 79 3.59 -16.05 -12.47
CA PHE A 79 4.96 -15.87 -12.92
C PHE A 79 5.15 -14.45 -13.49
N ALA A 80 6.33 -13.88 -13.29
CA ALA A 80 6.65 -12.54 -13.79
C ALA A 80 8.07 -12.44 -14.33
N CYS A 81 8.28 -11.50 -15.25
CA CYS A 81 9.59 -11.20 -15.81
C CYS A 81 10.27 -10.08 -15.02
N ILE A 82 11.45 -10.33 -14.45
CA ILE A 82 12.17 -9.32 -13.65
C ILE A 82 12.92 -8.27 -14.49
N ASN A 83 12.84 -8.31 -15.83
CA ASN A 83 13.45 -7.28 -16.66
C ASN A 83 12.71 -5.95 -16.45
N PRO A 84 13.37 -4.82 -16.11
CA PRO A 84 12.69 -3.58 -15.77
C PRO A 84 11.65 -3.10 -16.81
N ASN A 85 12.03 -3.15 -18.10
CA ASN A 85 11.12 -2.77 -19.19
C ASN A 85 9.92 -3.72 -19.38
N CYS A 86 10.04 -4.98 -18.92
CA CYS A 86 8.97 -5.96 -19.04
C CYS A 86 8.09 -5.99 -17.80
N TRP A 87 8.65 -5.86 -16.60
CA TRP A 87 7.94 -6.00 -15.32
C TRP A 87 6.66 -5.16 -15.26
N ILE A 88 6.71 -3.95 -15.81
CA ILE A 88 5.59 -3.00 -15.85
C ILE A 88 4.48 -3.35 -16.86
N GLN A 89 4.70 -4.33 -17.74
CA GLN A 89 3.75 -4.72 -18.79
C GLN A 89 2.96 -5.95 -18.39
N SER A 90 1.63 -5.89 -18.54
CA SER A 90 0.75 -7.02 -18.20
C SER A 90 1.08 -8.29 -19.01
N GLU A 91 1.56 -8.18 -20.25
CA GLU A 91 1.95 -9.38 -21.04
C GLU A 91 3.20 -10.08 -20.52
N SER A 92 4.00 -9.41 -19.68
CA SER A 92 5.17 -10.02 -19.07
C SER A 92 4.82 -10.93 -17.88
N TRP A 93 3.60 -10.80 -17.36
CA TRP A 93 3.06 -11.64 -16.30
C TRP A 93 2.31 -12.83 -16.90
N LEU A 94 2.28 -13.94 -16.16
CA LEU A 94 1.58 -15.15 -16.56
C LEU A 94 0.95 -15.76 -15.32
N CYS A 95 -0.38 -15.83 -15.30
CA CYS A 95 -1.09 -16.67 -14.33
C CYS A 95 -1.58 -17.94 -15.01
N VAL A 96 -1.32 -19.09 -14.39
CA VAL A 96 -1.91 -20.37 -14.77
C VAL A 96 -2.60 -20.99 -13.59
N ARG A 97 -3.72 -21.64 -13.88
CA ARG A 97 -4.50 -22.41 -12.94
C ARG A 97 -4.34 -23.90 -13.24
N SER A 98 -4.01 -24.66 -12.21
CA SER A 98 -4.13 -26.12 -12.22
C SER A 98 -5.38 -26.55 -11.48
N GLN A 99 -5.93 -27.70 -11.87
CA GLN A 99 -7.05 -28.34 -11.19
C GLN A 99 -6.85 -29.86 -11.22
N CYS A 100 -6.92 -30.51 -10.07
CA CYS A 100 -6.89 -31.97 -9.97
C CYS A 100 -7.99 -32.45 -9.01
N GLN A 101 -8.50 -33.64 -9.25
CA GLN A 101 -9.53 -34.23 -8.37
C GLN A 101 -8.86 -34.75 -7.09
N ASP A 102 -9.51 -34.54 -5.96
CA ASP A 102 -9.10 -35.17 -4.71
C ASP A 102 -9.30 -36.70 -4.80
N ASN A 103 -8.19 -37.44 -4.84
CA ASN A 103 -8.17 -38.91 -4.85
C ASN A 103 -8.06 -39.51 -3.43
N SER A 104 -8.19 -38.72 -2.36
CA SER A 104 -8.08 -39.16 -0.96
C SER A 104 -9.04 -40.29 -0.56
N SER A 105 -10.05 -40.58 -1.38
CA SER A 105 -10.94 -41.75 -1.24
C SER A 105 -10.32 -43.11 -1.59
N LYS A 106 -9.12 -43.17 -2.20
CA LYS A 106 -8.43 -44.44 -2.50
C LYS A 106 -7.34 -44.85 -1.51
N GLU A 107 -6.90 -43.97 -0.60
CA GLU A 107 -5.80 -44.27 0.34
C GLU A 107 -6.19 -44.33 1.82
N SER A 108 -7.45 -44.05 2.18
CA SER A 108 -7.93 -44.15 3.56
C SER A 108 -8.81 -45.40 3.80
N ARG A 109 -8.29 -46.58 3.43
CA ARG A 109 -8.54 -47.83 4.16
C ARG A 109 -7.28 -48.24 4.93
N ALA A 110 -6.64 -47.29 5.60
CA ALA A 110 -5.80 -47.63 6.75
C ALA A 110 -6.76 -48.07 7.86
N ILE A 111 -6.75 -49.35 8.16
CA ILE A 111 -7.43 -49.92 9.33
C ILE A 111 -6.91 -49.13 10.54
N VAL A 112 -7.77 -48.30 11.13
CA VAL A 112 -7.52 -47.75 12.46
C VAL A 112 -7.68 -48.91 13.44
N THR A 113 -6.58 -49.58 13.75
CA THR A 113 -6.50 -50.40 14.96
C THR A 113 -6.66 -49.44 16.13
N LEU A 114 -7.83 -49.49 16.78
CA LEU A 114 -8.04 -48.86 18.09
C LEU A 114 -6.94 -49.35 19.05
N PRO A 115 -6.24 -48.47 19.77
CA PRO A 115 -5.41 -48.88 20.88
C PRO A 115 -6.28 -49.51 21.96
N ASN A 116 -5.77 -50.58 22.56
CA ASN A 116 -6.35 -51.29 23.70
C ASN A 116 -6.70 -50.31 24.84
N PRO A 117 -7.84 -50.44 25.56
CA PRO A 117 -8.27 -49.48 26.58
C PRO A 117 -7.40 -49.44 27.86
N ASP A 118 -6.24 -50.09 27.90
CA ASP A 118 -5.40 -50.23 29.10
C ASP A 118 -4.14 -49.36 29.12
N THR A 119 -3.97 -48.41 28.19
CA THR A 119 -2.91 -47.40 28.32
C THR A 119 -3.46 -46.09 28.88
N THR A 120 -3.43 -45.99 30.22
CA THR A 120 -3.60 -44.78 31.00
C THR A 120 -2.41 -43.83 30.79
N LEU A 121 -2.41 -43.09 29.68
CA LEU A 121 -1.54 -41.93 29.52
C LEU A 121 -2.19 -40.73 30.21
N SER A 122 -1.76 -40.50 31.45
CA SER A 122 -2.12 -39.35 32.28
C SER A 122 -1.56 -38.06 31.68
N TRP A 123 -2.41 -37.31 30.99
CA TRP A 123 -2.13 -35.94 30.60
C TRP A 123 -3.30 -35.02 30.94
N CYS A 124 -3.69 -35.02 32.22
CA CYS A 124 -4.56 -34.04 32.88
C CYS A 124 -4.53 -34.26 34.43
N GLN A 125 -3.36 -34.36 35.05
CA GLN A 125 -3.22 -34.42 36.52
C GLN A 125 -2.39 -33.24 37.04
N GLY A 126 -2.94 -32.04 36.90
CA GLY A 126 -2.30 -30.85 37.48
C GLY A 126 -2.98 -29.52 37.17
N ALA A 127 -4.28 -29.51 36.82
CA ALA A 127 -4.98 -28.27 36.48
C ALA A 127 -5.91 -27.74 37.59
N ASP A 128 -6.17 -28.52 38.65
CA ASP A 128 -7.26 -28.23 39.60
C ASP A 128 -6.82 -28.15 41.08
N GLU A 129 -5.66 -27.57 41.39
CA GLU A 129 -5.27 -27.27 42.78
C GLU A 129 -4.75 -25.83 42.91
N TRP A 130 -5.63 -24.87 42.62
CA TRP A 130 -5.50 -23.52 43.20
C TRP A 130 -6.24 -23.55 44.53
N ASP A 131 -5.45 -23.77 45.58
CA ASP A 131 -5.81 -23.92 46.98
C ASP A 131 -6.76 -22.80 47.46
N GLU A 132 -8.01 -23.17 47.77
CA GLU A 132 -8.89 -22.42 48.65
C GLU A 132 -8.50 -22.77 50.09
N ASN A 133 -7.73 -21.90 50.75
CA ASN A 133 -7.72 -21.89 52.21
C ASN A 133 -7.44 -20.50 52.80
N ASP A 134 -8.51 -19.90 53.31
CA ASP A 134 -8.46 -18.79 54.25
C ASP A 134 -7.76 -19.23 55.54
N ASN A 135 -6.74 -18.49 55.98
CA ASN A 135 -6.60 -18.18 57.39
C ASN A 135 -5.83 -16.87 57.62
N ASP A 136 -6.42 -16.04 58.46
CA ASP A 136 -6.01 -14.72 58.91
C ASP A 136 -4.56 -14.65 59.42
N THR A 137 -3.79 -13.63 59.00
CA THR A 137 -3.22 -12.65 59.95
C THR A 137 -2.63 -11.41 59.26
N ALA A 138 -3.19 -10.24 59.61
CA ALA A 138 -2.55 -8.94 59.81
C ALA A 138 -1.74 -8.30 58.65
N ASN A 139 -2.34 -7.30 57.99
CA ASN A 139 -1.86 -5.90 57.87
C ASN A 139 -2.84 -5.19 56.89
N GLY A 140 -3.79 -4.34 57.29
CA GLY A 140 -3.59 -3.14 58.10
C GLY A 140 -3.57 -1.90 57.20
N ASN A 141 -4.73 -1.50 56.65
CA ASN A 141 -5.15 -0.09 56.58
C ASN A 141 -6.55 0.07 55.94
N PHE A 142 -7.52 0.28 56.82
CA PHE A 142 -8.81 0.90 56.52
C PHE A 142 -8.62 2.40 56.32
N MET A 143 -9.35 2.98 55.37
CA MET A 143 -9.58 4.42 55.30
C MET A 143 -10.42 4.88 56.49
N ASN A 144 -10.10 6.06 57.03
CA ASN A 144 -11.04 6.82 57.85
C ASN A 144 -11.05 8.28 57.41
N VAL A 145 -12.26 8.83 57.36
CA VAL A 145 -12.59 10.20 56.97
C VAL A 145 -12.83 11.03 58.24
N ASP A 146 -12.63 12.34 58.12
CA ASP A 146 -13.12 13.46 58.94
C ASP A 146 -12.22 14.12 60.02
N ASN A 147 -11.92 15.39 59.68
CA ASN A 147 -11.98 16.63 60.47
C ASN A 147 -10.82 17.16 61.35
N ALA A 148 -10.59 18.47 61.17
CA ALA A 148 -9.57 19.42 61.65
C ALA A 148 -9.61 19.73 63.18
N PRO A 149 -8.89 20.75 63.76
CA PRO A 149 -7.84 21.68 63.26
C PRO A 149 -6.58 21.86 64.17
N SER A 150 -5.45 22.37 63.60
CA SER A 150 -4.35 23.23 64.13
C SER A 150 -3.79 23.09 65.59
N PRO A 151 -2.61 23.69 65.98
CA PRO A 151 -1.67 24.56 65.26
C PRO A 151 -0.18 24.14 65.37
N ASN A 152 0.71 24.90 64.72
CA ASN A 152 2.17 24.94 64.89
C ASN A 152 2.98 23.79 64.29
N ASN A 153 3.40 23.95 63.03
CA ASN A 153 4.83 24.21 62.82
C ASN A 153 5.12 24.95 61.50
N ALA A 154 6.20 25.71 61.56
CA ALA A 154 6.55 26.85 60.74
C ALA A 154 6.71 26.56 59.24
N MET A 155 6.24 27.55 58.47
CA MET A 155 6.41 27.74 57.04
C MET A 155 7.89 27.91 56.68
N GLN A 156 8.33 27.23 55.62
CA GLN A 156 9.39 27.73 54.76
C GLN A 156 8.94 27.53 53.31
N ARG A 157 8.42 28.63 52.75
CA ARG A 157 8.05 28.80 51.35
C ARG A 157 9.33 29.02 50.56
N ASN A 158 9.56 28.21 49.53
CA ASN A 158 10.38 28.62 48.40
C ASN A 158 9.43 28.75 47.21
N SER A 159 9.13 30.00 46.90
CA SER A 159 8.71 30.50 45.60
C SER A 159 9.82 30.28 44.59
N ASP A 160 9.47 29.95 43.35
CA ASP A 160 10.17 30.51 42.20
C ASP A 160 9.11 30.91 41.17
N GLU A 161 9.25 32.17 40.76
CA GLU A 161 8.35 32.99 39.97
C GLU A 161 8.72 32.91 38.48
N ASP A 162 7.69 33.01 37.65
CA ASP A 162 7.62 33.74 36.38
C ASP A 162 8.68 33.48 35.27
N GLU A 163 8.27 32.72 34.24
CA GLU A 163 8.71 33.01 32.87
C GLU A 163 7.50 33.52 32.05
N GLU A 164 7.44 34.85 31.94
CA GLU A 164 6.58 35.59 31.03
C GLU A 164 6.89 35.21 29.58
N SER A 165 5.97 34.49 28.93
CA SER A 165 5.94 34.40 27.48
C SER A 165 5.38 35.71 26.93
N ASN A 166 6.25 36.53 26.35
CA ASN A 166 5.89 37.74 25.61
C ASN A 166 5.19 37.37 24.29
N SER A 167 3.85 37.23 24.31
CA SER A 167 3.04 37.36 23.11
C SER A 167 2.84 38.85 22.83
N TYR A 168 3.60 39.41 21.89
CA TYR A 168 3.35 40.74 21.35
C TYR A 168 2.14 40.70 20.42
N GLU A 169 1.25 41.68 20.60
CA GLU A 169 0.10 41.94 19.76
C GLU A 169 0.53 42.26 18.32
N LEU A 170 -0.20 41.69 17.35
CA LEU A 170 0.04 41.81 15.91
C LEU A 170 -0.16 43.24 15.35
N GLU A 171 -0.59 44.18 16.19
CA GLU A 171 -0.97 45.54 15.78
C GLU A 171 0.24 46.50 15.67
N ASN A 172 1.40 46.13 16.24
CA ASN A 172 2.64 46.93 16.12
C ASN A 172 3.50 46.60 14.88
N VAL A 173 3.18 45.55 14.13
CA VAL A 173 3.93 45.21 12.90
C VAL A 173 3.42 46.03 11.71
N GLU A 174 2.13 46.34 11.64
CA GLU A 174 1.57 47.19 10.57
C GLU A 174 2.00 48.67 10.70
N GLN A 175 2.15 49.18 11.92
CA GLN A 175 2.72 50.52 12.15
C GLN A 175 4.24 50.59 11.93
N ALA A 176 4.95 49.45 11.94
CA ALA A 176 6.38 49.39 11.61
C ALA A 176 6.67 49.36 10.10
N PHE A 177 5.70 48.93 9.26
CA PHE A 177 5.82 48.99 7.79
C PHE A 177 5.45 50.37 7.19
N GLY A 178 4.76 51.23 7.94
CA GLY A 178 4.41 52.59 7.50
C GLY A 178 5.59 53.58 7.47
N ASN A 179 6.69 53.27 8.16
CA ASN A 179 7.85 54.18 8.32
C ASN A 179 9.14 53.67 7.65
N LEU A 180 9.07 52.62 6.83
CA LEU A 180 10.19 52.18 5.99
C LEU A 180 10.27 53.02 4.70
N GLN A 181 10.55 54.31 4.86
CA GLN A 181 11.06 55.13 3.75
C GLN A 181 12.57 54.93 3.66
N VAL A 182 12.98 53.99 2.81
CA VAL A 182 14.38 53.87 2.40
C VAL A 182 14.68 55.02 1.44
N PHE A 183 15.13 56.16 1.97
CA PHE A 183 15.78 57.20 1.17
C PHE A 183 17.18 56.71 0.80
N ASP A 184 17.25 55.77 -0.13
CA ASP A 184 18.50 55.45 -0.79
C ASP A 184 18.70 56.42 -1.96
N ALA A 185 19.77 57.21 -1.89
CA ALA A 185 20.20 58.11 -2.97
C ALA A 185 20.62 57.35 -4.24
N HIS A 186 20.64 56.00 -4.21
CA HIS A 186 20.93 55.12 -5.34
C HIS A 186 19.69 54.33 -5.80
N ASN A 187 18.49 54.68 -5.34
CA ASN A 187 17.26 54.10 -5.87
C ASN A 187 17.08 54.51 -7.34
N ALA A 188 17.38 53.57 -8.25
CA ALA A 188 17.35 53.77 -9.70
C ALA A 188 15.95 54.13 -10.26
N ASN A 189 14.89 54.01 -9.47
CA ASN A 189 13.53 54.34 -9.89
C ASN A 189 13.13 55.82 -9.68
N MET A 190 13.98 56.67 -9.09
CA MET A 190 13.65 58.07 -8.76
C MET A 190 14.51 59.12 -9.51
N SER A 191 15.10 58.74 -10.64
CA SER A 191 15.79 59.67 -11.55
C SER A 191 14.78 60.51 -12.36
N PRO A 192 14.95 61.84 -12.49
CA PRO A 192 14.10 62.68 -13.35
C PRO A 192 14.43 62.54 -14.85
N ILE A 193 15.38 61.66 -15.19
CA ILE A 193 15.78 61.38 -16.57
C ILE A 193 15.18 60.03 -16.95
N GLN A 194 14.37 60.09 -18.01
CA GLN A 194 13.72 58.99 -18.73
C GLN A 194 14.45 57.65 -18.64
N GLY A 195 13.68 56.59 -18.34
CA GLY A 195 14.16 55.21 -18.39
C GLY A 195 14.80 54.83 -19.72
N ALA A 196 15.53 53.72 -19.71
CA ALA A 196 16.35 53.22 -20.82
C ALA A 196 15.60 53.27 -22.17
N MET A 197 16.07 54.13 -23.08
CA MET A 197 15.65 54.13 -24.47
C MET A 197 16.57 53.20 -25.27
N GLY A 198 16.01 52.16 -25.87
CA GLY A 198 16.75 51.28 -26.76
C GLY A 198 17.28 52.06 -27.96
N ALA A 199 18.60 52.00 -28.18
CA ALA A 199 19.22 52.52 -29.39
C ALA A 199 18.86 51.61 -30.59
N ILE A 200 18.37 52.21 -31.66
CA ILE A 200 18.02 51.47 -32.89
C ILE A 200 19.33 51.03 -33.56
N GLY A 201 19.69 49.76 -33.38
CA GLY A 201 20.83 49.13 -34.08
C GLY A 201 21.67 48.13 -33.28
N ALA A 202 21.45 47.95 -31.98
CA ALA A 202 22.20 46.98 -31.19
C ALA A 202 21.58 45.55 -31.27
N PRO A 203 22.34 44.51 -31.63
CA PRO A 203 21.88 43.14 -31.49
C PRO A 203 22.05 42.71 -30.03
N ALA A 204 20.93 42.30 -29.41
CA ALA A 204 20.80 41.84 -28.03
C ALA A 204 20.95 42.91 -26.93
N ALA A 205 20.18 42.71 -25.85
CA ALA A 205 20.15 43.59 -24.68
C ALA A 205 21.51 43.57 -23.98
N ALA A 206 22.25 44.67 -24.10
CA ALA A 206 23.52 44.88 -23.41
C ALA A 206 23.41 46.12 -22.51
N ALA A 207 24.01 46.06 -21.33
CA ALA A 207 24.09 47.16 -20.39
C ALA A 207 25.55 47.61 -20.27
N GLU A 208 25.78 48.91 -20.47
CA GLU A 208 27.09 49.54 -20.24
C GLU A 208 27.18 50.00 -18.79
N LEU A 209 28.28 49.65 -18.10
CA LEU A 209 28.53 50.07 -16.73
C LEU A 209 29.25 51.43 -16.73
N GLU A 210 28.54 52.51 -16.39
CA GLU A 210 29.19 53.80 -16.09
C GLU A 210 29.54 53.88 -14.60
N GLY A 211 30.83 53.72 -14.28
CA GLY A 211 31.35 53.97 -12.93
C GLY A 211 32.36 52.94 -12.44
N GLY A 212 33.53 52.87 -13.09
CA GLY A 212 34.68 52.08 -12.63
C GLY A 212 35.83 52.16 -13.63
N ASP A 213 37.07 51.99 -13.17
CA ASP A 213 38.31 52.23 -13.95
C ASP A 213 38.56 51.28 -15.15
N GLU A 214 37.59 50.45 -15.54
CA GLU A 214 37.66 49.58 -16.72
C GLU A 214 36.27 49.53 -17.40
N PRO A 215 36.13 49.91 -18.69
CA PRO A 215 34.86 49.79 -19.41
C PRO A 215 34.57 48.31 -19.74
N GLY A 216 33.69 47.68 -18.96
CA GLY A 216 33.24 46.30 -19.16
C GLY A 216 31.85 46.24 -19.81
N LEU A 217 31.74 45.53 -20.92
CA LEU A 217 30.45 45.18 -21.55
C LEU A 217 29.94 43.88 -20.93
N VAL A 218 28.83 43.92 -20.20
CA VAL A 218 28.17 42.71 -19.68
C VAL A 218 27.14 42.25 -20.72
N THR A 219 27.51 41.24 -21.50
CA THR A 219 26.57 40.54 -22.38
C THR A 219 25.79 39.51 -21.58
N VAL A 220 24.47 39.46 -21.74
CA VAL A 220 23.65 38.40 -21.15
C VAL A 220 24.01 37.08 -21.84
N ASP A 221 24.73 36.20 -21.13
CA ASP A 221 24.89 34.81 -21.56
C ASP A 221 23.48 34.20 -21.60
N THR A 222 22.93 34.06 -22.82
CA THR A 222 21.69 33.33 -23.01
C THR A 222 21.98 31.88 -22.62
N PRO A 223 21.27 31.31 -21.62
CA PRO A 223 21.54 29.95 -21.19
C PRO A 223 21.49 29.05 -22.41
N THR A 224 22.59 28.34 -22.67
CA THR A 224 22.69 27.43 -23.80
C THR A 224 21.52 26.46 -23.68
N ALA A 225 20.73 26.32 -24.76
CA ALA A 225 19.59 25.40 -24.76
C ALA A 225 20.03 24.04 -24.20
N PRO A 226 19.23 23.39 -23.34
CA PRO A 226 19.62 22.13 -22.71
C PRO A 226 19.97 21.13 -23.80
N THR A 227 21.24 20.75 -23.89
CA THR A 227 21.76 19.79 -24.87
C THR A 227 21.36 18.35 -24.53
N ASN A 228 21.02 18.11 -23.27
CA ASN A 228 20.58 16.81 -22.79
C ASN A 228 19.08 16.82 -22.63
N ASP A 229 18.42 15.93 -23.37
CA ASP A 229 17.01 15.63 -23.19
C ASP A 229 16.84 14.95 -21.82
N ILE A 230 16.28 15.69 -20.87
CA ILE A 230 16.04 15.22 -19.50
C ILE A 230 15.09 14.02 -19.52
N GLU A 231 14.18 13.97 -20.50
CA GLU A 231 13.24 12.88 -20.71
C GLU A 231 13.99 11.60 -21.15
N ALA A 232 15.00 11.73 -22.02
CA ALA A 232 15.87 10.61 -22.41
C ALA A 232 16.79 10.13 -21.28
N LEU A 233 17.18 11.00 -20.35
CA LEU A 233 17.94 10.63 -19.14
C LEU A 233 17.06 9.93 -18.09
N LEU A 234 15.80 10.34 -17.95
CA LEU A 234 14.80 9.65 -17.11
C LEU A 234 14.40 8.30 -17.71
N GLN A 235 14.40 8.19 -19.04
CA GLN A 235 14.16 6.96 -19.80
C GLN A 235 15.42 6.14 -20.03
N GLN A 236 16.55 6.44 -19.36
CA GLN A 236 17.72 5.57 -19.38
C GLN A 236 17.31 4.23 -18.80
N THR A 237 16.93 3.32 -19.69
CA THR A 237 16.27 2.06 -19.37
C THR A 237 17.15 1.32 -18.41
N ALA A 238 16.66 1.10 -17.19
CA ALA A 238 17.34 0.25 -16.23
C ALA A 238 17.50 -1.12 -16.91
N GLU A 239 18.71 -1.43 -17.36
CA GLU A 239 19.00 -2.73 -17.93
C GLU A 239 19.21 -3.72 -16.79
N LEU A 240 18.66 -4.92 -16.94
CA LEU A 240 18.92 -5.98 -15.98
C LEU A 240 20.43 -6.28 -15.97
N PRO A 241 21.08 -6.37 -14.79
CA PRO A 241 22.51 -6.68 -14.69
C PRO A 241 22.89 -7.90 -15.55
N PRO A 242 24.02 -7.86 -16.28
CA PRO A 242 24.35 -8.87 -17.29
C PRO A 242 24.44 -10.29 -16.71
N ASP A 243 24.92 -10.44 -15.47
CA ASP A 243 24.97 -11.71 -14.74
C ASP A 243 23.55 -12.32 -14.54
N LEU A 244 22.59 -11.50 -14.10
CA LEU A 244 21.20 -11.93 -13.96
C LEU A 244 20.58 -12.27 -15.31
N ARG A 245 20.83 -11.45 -16.33
CA ARG A 245 20.35 -11.68 -17.70
C ARG A 245 20.85 -13.02 -18.24
N SER A 246 22.15 -13.31 -18.13
CA SER A 246 22.73 -14.57 -18.58
C SER A 246 22.13 -15.78 -17.85
N ARG A 247 21.93 -15.69 -16.53
CA ARG A 247 21.28 -16.77 -15.75
C ARG A 247 19.85 -17.04 -16.24
N LEU A 248 19.07 -15.97 -16.47
CA LEU A 248 17.69 -16.09 -16.96
C LEU A 248 17.57 -16.61 -18.39
N MET A 249 18.63 -16.55 -19.20
CA MET A 249 18.65 -17.18 -20.52
C MET A 249 18.79 -18.71 -20.39
N CYS A 250 19.59 -19.18 -19.44
CA CYS A 250 19.84 -20.61 -19.23
C CYS A 250 18.71 -21.32 -18.49
N GLY A 251 18.00 -20.65 -17.59
CA GLY A 251 16.87 -21.23 -16.84
C GLY A 251 16.19 -20.22 -15.92
N PRO A 252 15.08 -20.60 -15.28
CA PRO A 252 14.40 -19.74 -14.32
C PRO A 252 15.26 -19.59 -13.04
N LEU A 253 15.53 -18.34 -12.66
CA LEU A 253 15.93 -18.02 -11.29
C LEU A 253 14.76 -18.26 -10.33
N GLN A 254 15.02 -18.12 -9.04
CA GLN A 254 14.01 -18.30 -8.00
C GLN A 254 14.03 -17.12 -7.05
N PHE A 255 12.85 -16.70 -6.61
CA PHE A 255 12.75 -15.90 -5.39
C PHE A 255 12.91 -16.81 -4.17
N VAL A 256 13.38 -16.26 -3.06
CA VAL A 256 13.49 -16.96 -1.77
C VAL A 256 12.10 -17.48 -1.40
N PRO A 257 11.94 -18.80 -1.22
CA PRO A 257 10.63 -19.38 -0.92
C PRO A 257 10.22 -19.05 0.51
N LYS A 258 8.97 -18.59 0.70
CA LYS A 258 8.39 -18.23 2.01
C LYS A 258 6.96 -18.74 2.12
N TYR A 259 6.54 -19.12 3.32
CA TYR A 259 5.14 -19.46 3.58
C TYR A 259 4.26 -18.20 3.56
N ILE A 260 2.96 -18.41 3.35
CA ILE A 260 1.94 -17.36 3.43
C ILE A 260 0.95 -17.75 4.53
N PHE A 261 0.87 -16.92 5.55
CA PHE A 261 -0.18 -17.00 6.56
C PHE A 261 -1.48 -16.39 6.01
N VAL A 262 -2.63 -17.02 6.24
CA VAL A 262 -3.92 -16.59 5.71
C VAL A 262 -4.88 -16.25 6.84
N GLU A 263 -5.50 -15.08 6.76
CA GLU A 263 -6.49 -14.58 7.71
C GLU A 263 -7.77 -14.17 6.98
N GLU A 264 -8.94 -14.37 7.60
CA GLU A 264 -10.19 -13.81 7.08
C GLU A 264 -10.30 -12.32 7.47
N GLU A 265 -10.66 -11.48 6.51
CA GLU A 265 -10.79 -10.06 6.75
C GLU A 265 -12.01 -9.77 7.62
N TRP A 266 -11.77 -9.46 8.89
CA TRP A 266 -12.80 -8.99 9.79
C TRP A 266 -13.08 -7.51 9.53
N LYS A 267 -14.34 -7.12 9.64
CA LYS A 267 -14.71 -5.72 9.67
C LYS A 267 -14.48 -5.21 11.07
N LYS A 268 -13.63 -4.20 11.22
CA LYS A 268 -13.59 -3.39 12.44
C LYS A 268 -15.01 -2.89 12.67
N SER A 269 -15.65 -3.40 13.73
CA SER A 269 -17.04 -3.09 14.01
C SER A 269 -17.17 -1.57 14.08
N MET A 270 -18.00 -0.98 13.21
CA MET A 270 -18.23 0.47 13.17
C MET A 270 -18.78 1.00 14.51
N GLY A 271 -19.15 0.14 15.45
CA GLY A 271 -19.75 0.52 16.73
C GLY A 271 -18.91 1.43 17.63
N ASN A 272 -17.58 1.46 17.51
CA ASN A 272 -16.77 2.41 18.31
C ASN A 272 -16.75 3.82 17.70
N ASP A 273 -16.65 3.94 16.37
CA ASP A 273 -16.67 5.22 15.67
C ASP A 273 -18.09 5.80 15.58
N ASP A 274 -19.11 4.96 15.42
CA ASP A 274 -20.50 5.41 15.39
C ASP A 274 -20.92 5.99 16.75
N ARG A 275 -20.53 5.33 17.86
CA ARG A 275 -20.78 5.85 19.21
C ARG A 275 -19.96 7.11 19.50
N ALA A 276 -18.71 7.16 19.05
CA ALA A 276 -17.87 8.37 19.17
C ALA A 276 -18.44 9.54 18.35
N ASN A 277 -18.91 9.28 17.13
CA ASN A 277 -19.56 10.26 16.26
C ASN A 277 -20.93 10.68 16.79
N GLU A 278 -21.69 9.77 17.37
CA GLU A 278 -22.97 10.07 18.04
C GLU A 278 -22.74 10.92 19.29
N LEU A 279 -21.72 10.58 20.11
CA LEU A 279 -21.30 11.39 21.26
C LEU A 279 -20.81 12.77 20.83
N LEU A 280 -20.04 12.87 19.75
CA LEU A 280 -19.57 14.13 19.18
C LEU A 280 -20.74 14.95 18.64
N ASN A 281 -21.71 14.33 17.97
CA ASN A 281 -22.88 15.00 17.44
C ASN A 281 -23.80 15.48 18.57
N LYS A 282 -23.95 14.67 19.63
CA LYS A 282 -24.70 15.04 20.84
C LYS A 282 -24.02 16.19 21.58
N TYR A 283 -22.68 16.18 21.67
CA TYR A 283 -21.91 17.31 22.21
C TYR A 283 -22.09 18.58 21.37
N LYS A 284 -22.12 18.49 20.03
CA LYS A 284 -22.39 19.63 19.15
C LYS A 284 -23.79 20.21 19.36
N ILE A 285 -24.78 19.34 19.56
CA ILE A 285 -26.18 19.74 19.83
C ILE A 285 -26.34 20.31 21.25
N GLU A 286 -25.73 19.68 22.26
CA GLU A 286 -25.84 20.09 23.67
C GLU A 286 -25.10 21.39 23.99
N ASN A 287 -24.04 21.75 23.24
CA ASN A 287 -23.31 23.00 23.44
C ASN A 287 -23.80 24.17 22.56
N GLU A 288 -24.95 24.06 21.90
CA GLU A 288 -25.56 25.16 21.12
C GLU A 288 -24.55 25.91 20.22
N ILE A 289 -23.83 25.21 19.34
CA ILE A 289 -23.32 25.87 18.12
C ILE A 289 -24.51 26.04 17.18
N GLU A 290 -25.35 27.00 17.53
CA GLU A 290 -26.56 27.36 16.81
C GLU A 290 -26.17 28.30 15.66
N VAL A 291 -26.33 27.83 14.42
CA VAL A 291 -26.22 28.68 13.22
C VAL A 291 -27.42 29.62 13.21
N CYS A 292 -27.29 30.77 13.85
CA CYS A 292 -28.28 31.83 13.82
C CYS A 292 -28.20 32.60 12.49
N ALA A 293 -29.20 32.39 11.63
CA ALA A 293 -29.51 33.29 10.53
C ALA A 293 -30.24 34.54 11.05
N GLY A 294 -29.66 35.74 10.85
CA GLY A 294 -30.42 36.98 10.65
C GLY A 294 -30.24 38.16 11.64
N ASP A 295 -29.44 39.13 11.18
CA ASP A 295 -29.57 40.61 11.24
C ASP A 295 -29.19 41.45 12.51
N ARG A 296 -28.10 42.22 12.29
CA ARG A 296 -27.66 43.55 12.83
C ARG A 296 -27.23 43.71 14.29
N VAL A 297 -25.91 43.82 14.51
CA VAL A 297 -25.14 45.10 14.64
C VAL A 297 -23.62 44.81 14.60
N VAL A 298 -22.91 45.75 13.99
CA VAL A 298 -21.48 45.86 13.64
C VAL A 298 -20.47 45.41 14.71
N GLY A 299 -19.50 44.59 14.27
CA GLY A 299 -18.23 44.32 14.96
C GLY A 299 -17.45 43.23 14.22
N GLY A 300 -16.52 43.64 13.34
CA GLY A 300 -15.79 42.76 12.43
C GLY A 300 -14.85 41.79 13.14
N GLY A 301 -14.88 40.54 12.69
CA GLY A 301 -14.04 39.44 13.17
C GLY A 301 -14.47 38.15 12.49
N GLY A 302 -14.49 38.15 11.15
CA GLY A 302 -14.73 36.94 10.36
C GLY A 302 -13.56 35.99 10.51
N SER A 303 -13.63 35.10 11.49
CA SER A 303 -13.03 33.78 11.34
C SER A 303 -14.02 33.00 10.50
N ASP A 304 -13.84 33.03 9.19
CA ASP A 304 -14.42 32.03 8.31
C ASP A 304 -13.98 30.66 8.85
N GLU A 305 -14.85 30.00 9.61
CA GLU A 305 -14.85 28.54 9.64
C GLU A 305 -15.31 28.11 8.24
N GLU A 306 -14.39 28.19 7.28
CA GLU A 306 -14.54 27.48 6.03
C GLU A 306 -14.81 26.03 6.43
N PRO A 307 -16.00 25.46 6.13
CA PRO A 307 -16.18 24.03 6.29
C PRO A 307 -15.06 23.43 5.47
N TYR A 308 -14.20 22.63 6.10
CA TYR A 308 -13.09 21.95 5.43
C TYR A 308 -13.66 21.35 4.14
N GLU A 309 -13.47 22.05 3.01
CA GLU A 309 -13.72 21.48 1.72
C GLU A 309 -12.67 20.39 1.71
N GLU A 310 -13.13 19.14 1.83
CA GLU A 310 -12.33 17.97 1.59
C GLU A 310 -11.81 18.17 0.16
N ALA A 311 -10.63 18.80 0.05
CA ALA A 311 -10.18 19.43 -1.16
C ALA A 311 -10.21 18.35 -2.22
N ALA A 312 -11.15 18.45 -3.17
CA ALA A 312 -11.39 17.40 -4.13
C ALA A 312 -10.08 17.22 -4.90
N PRO A 313 -9.35 16.12 -4.67
CA PRO A 313 -7.99 16.08 -5.17
C PRO A 313 -8.01 15.99 -6.70
N LEU A 314 -7.04 16.66 -7.31
CA LEU A 314 -6.95 16.85 -8.73
C LEU A 314 -6.59 15.53 -9.43
N HIS A 315 -7.61 14.71 -9.75
CA HIS A 315 -7.52 13.46 -10.52
C HIS A 315 -6.86 12.27 -9.79
N GLY A 316 -7.56 11.15 -9.64
CA GLY A 316 -6.99 9.87 -9.17
C GLY A 316 -6.95 9.65 -7.65
N ASP A 317 -6.78 10.70 -6.83
CA ASP A 317 -6.50 10.47 -5.40
C ASP A 317 -7.68 9.95 -4.60
N ARG A 318 -8.95 10.12 -5.01
CA ARG A 318 -10.07 9.52 -4.24
C ARG A 318 -10.03 7.99 -4.27
N LEU A 319 -9.67 7.40 -5.41
CA LEU A 319 -9.50 5.95 -5.55
C LEU A 319 -8.26 5.49 -4.79
N PHE A 320 -7.14 6.18 -4.99
CA PHE A 320 -5.88 5.88 -4.29
C PHE A 320 -6.01 6.03 -2.77
N HIS A 321 -6.63 7.10 -2.29
CA HIS A 321 -6.89 7.34 -0.88
C HIS A 321 -7.80 6.26 -0.28
N ALA A 322 -8.87 5.86 -0.99
CA ALA A 322 -9.74 4.76 -0.55
C ALA A 322 -8.97 3.43 -0.50
N PHE A 323 -8.09 3.18 -1.48
CA PHE A 323 -7.21 2.03 -1.53
C PHE A 323 -6.25 1.99 -0.33
N ILE A 324 -5.49 3.07 -0.09
CA ILE A 324 -4.57 3.18 1.04
C ILE A 324 -5.30 3.09 2.38
N THR A 325 -6.44 3.77 2.53
CA THR A 325 -7.28 3.70 3.74
C THR A 325 -7.70 2.26 4.01
N ARG A 326 -8.07 1.50 2.97
CA ARG A 326 -8.45 0.10 3.14
C ARG A 326 -7.26 -0.79 3.51
N LEU A 327 -6.08 -0.54 2.93
CA LEU A 327 -4.86 -1.29 3.26
C LEU A 327 -4.41 -1.04 4.70
N ARG A 328 -4.52 0.20 5.19
CA ARG A 328 -4.16 0.58 6.57
C ARG A 328 -4.96 -0.14 7.66
N ASN A 329 -6.15 -0.64 7.34
CA ASN A 329 -6.93 -1.43 8.29
C ASN A 329 -6.28 -2.79 8.63
N HIS A 330 -5.47 -3.33 7.72
CA HIS A 330 -4.74 -4.59 7.89
C HIS A 330 -3.30 -4.41 7.37
N PRO A 331 -2.42 -3.77 8.16
CA PRO A 331 -1.04 -3.50 7.75
C PRO A 331 -0.25 -4.80 7.56
N GLY A 332 0.69 -4.82 6.61
CA GLY A 332 1.52 -5.99 6.30
C GLY A 332 0.84 -7.05 5.42
N GLN A 333 -0.42 -6.84 5.01
CA GLN A 333 -1.07 -7.73 4.05
C GLN A 333 -0.32 -7.66 2.70
N ILE A 334 -0.03 -8.81 2.11
CA ILE A 334 0.68 -8.93 0.82
C ILE A 334 -0.27 -9.32 -0.31
N LEU A 335 -1.42 -9.93 0.01
CA LEU A 335 -2.43 -10.28 -0.97
C LEU A 335 -3.84 -10.23 -0.39
N ARG A 336 -4.81 -10.15 -1.30
CA ARG A 336 -6.25 -10.24 -1.02
C ARG A 336 -6.86 -11.23 -2.00
N TYR A 337 -7.58 -12.21 -1.46
CA TYR A 337 -8.27 -13.24 -2.23
C TYR A 337 -9.78 -13.17 -1.97
N SER A 338 -10.58 -13.06 -3.02
CA SER A 338 -12.03 -13.14 -2.97
C SER A 338 -12.60 -13.40 -4.36
N ARG A 339 -13.65 -14.21 -4.47
CA ARG A 339 -14.36 -14.43 -5.75
C ARG A 339 -15.68 -13.66 -5.86
N GLU A 340 -16.11 -13.05 -4.77
CA GLU A 340 -17.44 -12.45 -4.63
C GLU A 340 -17.38 -10.93 -4.56
N GLU A 341 -16.33 -10.40 -3.92
CA GLU A 341 -16.09 -8.97 -3.77
C GLU A 341 -15.15 -8.44 -4.87
N PRO A 342 -15.37 -7.20 -5.35
CA PRO A 342 -14.47 -6.56 -6.30
C PRO A 342 -13.11 -6.25 -5.64
N PRO A 343 -12.03 -6.12 -6.44
CA PRO A 343 -10.73 -5.72 -5.92
C PRO A 343 -10.77 -4.27 -5.44
N ILE A 344 -9.85 -3.91 -4.55
CA ILE A 344 -9.64 -2.52 -4.18
C ILE A 344 -8.75 -1.85 -5.23
N LEU A 345 -9.26 -0.82 -5.89
CA LEU A 345 -8.56 -0.19 -6.99
C LEU A 345 -7.88 1.10 -6.50
N GLY A 346 -6.56 1.14 -6.56
CA GLY A 346 -5.80 2.39 -6.37
C GLY A 346 -5.70 3.24 -7.64
N ALA A 347 -5.92 2.62 -8.81
CA ALA A 347 -5.93 3.27 -10.12
C ALA A 347 -7.10 2.74 -10.95
N PRO A 348 -7.64 3.53 -11.90
CA PRO A 348 -8.68 3.05 -12.80
C PRO A 348 -8.16 1.86 -13.62
N LEU A 349 -9.03 0.88 -13.85
CA LEU A 349 -8.72 -0.20 -14.78
C LEU A 349 -8.64 0.36 -16.20
N PRO A 350 -7.77 -0.19 -17.07
CA PRO A 350 -7.74 0.17 -18.49
C PRO A 350 -9.14 -0.03 -19.07
N SER A 351 -9.80 1.09 -19.37
CA SER A 351 -11.21 1.11 -19.74
C SER A 351 -11.40 0.56 -21.14
N THR A 352 -12.55 -0.07 -21.40
CA THR A 352 -13.00 -0.49 -22.74
C THR A 352 -13.35 0.69 -23.67
N ALA A 353 -12.91 1.90 -23.32
CA ALA A 353 -13.20 3.12 -24.06
C ALA A 353 -12.19 3.25 -25.19
N THR A 354 -12.70 3.12 -26.41
CA THR A 354 -12.10 3.31 -27.73
C THR A 354 -10.87 4.23 -27.75
N THR A 355 -9.72 3.69 -27.39
CA THR A 355 -8.41 4.19 -27.81
C THR A 355 -7.70 3.01 -28.48
N PRO A 356 -7.14 3.18 -29.69
CA PRO A 356 -6.69 2.05 -30.52
C PRO A 356 -5.48 1.28 -29.95
N ASP A 357 -4.84 1.78 -28.89
CA ASP A 357 -3.52 1.30 -28.45
C ASP A 357 -3.50 0.62 -27.08
N THR A 358 -4.64 0.42 -26.40
CA THR A 358 -4.68 -0.32 -25.13
C THR A 358 -5.49 -1.63 -25.26
N PRO A 359 -4.96 -2.77 -24.76
CA PRO A 359 -5.69 -4.02 -24.79
C PRO A 359 -6.92 -3.93 -23.88
N ASN A 360 -8.10 -3.92 -24.48
CA ASN A 360 -9.38 -3.95 -23.77
C ASN A 360 -9.43 -5.09 -22.75
N MET A 361 -9.76 -4.76 -21.51
CA MET A 361 -9.94 -5.75 -20.46
C MET A 361 -11.11 -6.70 -20.79
N PRO A 362 -10.90 -8.02 -20.87
CA PRO A 362 -11.99 -8.97 -21.11
C PRO A 362 -12.90 -9.02 -19.89
N THR A 363 -14.20 -8.84 -20.11
CA THR A 363 -15.24 -8.97 -19.07
C THR A 363 -15.86 -10.36 -19.05
N ILE A 364 -15.65 -11.13 -20.12
CA ILE A 364 -16.18 -12.47 -20.33
C ILE A 364 -15.06 -13.47 -20.58
N CYS A 365 -15.28 -14.69 -20.13
CA CYS A 365 -14.36 -15.80 -20.32
C CYS A 365 -14.41 -16.25 -21.79
N SER A 366 -13.26 -16.27 -22.45
CA SER A 366 -13.11 -16.73 -23.84
C SER A 366 -13.48 -18.20 -24.06
N ARG A 367 -13.55 -19.00 -22.98
CA ARG A 367 -13.79 -20.44 -23.05
C ARG A 367 -15.25 -20.86 -22.89
N CYS A 368 -15.97 -20.22 -21.97
CA CYS A 368 -17.37 -20.58 -21.68
C CYS A 368 -18.35 -19.39 -21.74
N GLY A 369 -17.87 -18.16 -21.95
CA GLY A 369 -18.69 -16.95 -21.99
C GLY A 369 -19.15 -16.42 -20.63
N ALA A 370 -18.83 -17.09 -19.52
CA ALA A 370 -19.18 -16.60 -18.18
C ALA A 370 -18.37 -15.35 -17.79
N ARG A 371 -18.88 -14.53 -16.86
CA ARG A 371 -18.19 -13.33 -16.37
C ARG A 371 -16.82 -13.64 -15.77
N LEU A 372 -15.84 -12.77 -16.02
CA LEU A 372 -14.54 -12.76 -15.33
C LEU A 372 -14.63 -11.96 -14.03
N THR A 373 -14.04 -12.51 -12.97
CA THR A 373 -13.99 -11.92 -11.62
C THR A 373 -12.55 -11.79 -11.19
N CYS A 374 -12.19 -10.67 -10.55
CA CYS A 374 -10.87 -10.57 -9.90
C CYS A 374 -10.90 -11.53 -8.72
N GLU A 375 -10.02 -12.51 -8.72
CA GLU A 375 -9.99 -13.55 -7.70
C GLU A 375 -8.84 -13.35 -6.72
N LEU A 376 -7.68 -12.95 -7.23
CA LEU A 376 -6.48 -12.71 -6.44
C LEU A 376 -5.95 -11.32 -6.78
N GLN A 377 -5.64 -10.53 -5.76
CA GLN A 377 -4.99 -9.24 -5.86
C GLN A 377 -3.72 -9.27 -5.03
N LEU A 378 -2.57 -9.02 -5.67
CA LEU A 378 -1.33 -8.71 -4.96
C LEU A 378 -1.28 -7.21 -4.70
N VAL A 379 -0.93 -6.81 -3.48
CA VAL A 379 -0.84 -5.40 -3.06
C VAL A 379 0.63 -4.97 -2.95
N PRO A 380 0.95 -3.66 -2.81
CA PRO A 380 2.33 -3.16 -2.92
C PRO A 380 3.32 -3.85 -1.99
N GLU A 381 2.91 -4.15 -0.75
CA GLU A 381 3.74 -4.85 0.25
C GLU A 381 4.30 -6.19 -0.26
N PHE A 382 3.61 -6.83 -1.21
CA PHE A 382 4.08 -8.08 -1.82
C PHE A 382 5.44 -7.91 -2.51
N ALA A 383 5.70 -6.77 -3.14
CA ALA A 383 6.97 -6.49 -3.81
C ALA A 383 8.17 -6.61 -2.87
N GLU A 384 8.02 -6.16 -1.61
CA GLU A 384 9.08 -6.18 -0.59
C GLU A 384 9.48 -7.61 -0.18
N THR A 385 8.57 -8.57 -0.37
CA THR A 385 8.82 -9.98 -0.06
C THR A 385 9.78 -10.63 -1.06
N LEU A 386 9.94 -10.05 -2.26
CA LEU A 386 10.65 -10.64 -3.39
C LEU A 386 12.17 -10.46 -3.29
N ARG A 387 12.86 -11.54 -2.92
CA ARG A 387 14.34 -11.59 -2.88
C ARG A 387 14.88 -12.69 -3.77
N LEU A 388 15.88 -12.40 -4.59
CA LEU A 388 16.44 -13.37 -5.53
C LEU A 388 17.44 -14.33 -4.87
N LEU A 389 17.35 -15.62 -5.20
CA LEU A 389 18.39 -16.61 -4.88
C LEU A 389 19.48 -16.63 -5.97
N PRO A 390 20.75 -16.90 -5.61
CA PRO A 390 21.26 -17.22 -4.27
C PRO A 390 21.70 -15.98 -3.45
N THR A 391 21.72 -14.78 -4.03
CA THR A 391 22.30 -13.58 -3.42
C THR A 391 21.44 -12.95 -2.33
N ASN A 392 20.20 -13.39 -2.16
CA ASN A 392 19.19 -12.80 -1.29
C ASN A 392 19.01 -11.30 -1.51
N GLN A 393 19.13 -10.87 -2.77
CA GLN A 393 19.08 -9.47 -3.17
C GLN A 393 17.65 -9.07 -3.55
N SER A 394 17.18 -7.92 -3.05
CA SER A 394 15.97 -7.25 -3.55
C SER A 394 16.30 -6.41 -4.78
N LEU A 395 15.34 -6.31 -5.71
CA LEU A 395 15.45 -5.51 -6.92
C LEU A 395 14.53 -4.29 -6.79
N ALA A 396 15.12 -3.10 -6.69
CA ALA A 396 14.43 -1.83 -6.44
C ALA A 396 13.50 -1.35 -7.57
N HIS A 397 13.40 -2.09 -8.69
CA HIS A 397 12.46 -1.78 -9.76
C HIS A 397 11.22 -2.70 -9.76
N LEU A 398 11.17 -3.69 -8.86
CA LEU A 398 10.07 -4.65 -8.78
C LEU A 398 8.87 -4.14 -7.99
N HIS A 399 8.55 -2.85 -8.09
CA HIS A 399 7.39 -2.25 -7.41
C HIS A 399 6.15 -2.24 -8.32
N PHE A 400 4.98 -2.19 -7.71
CA PHE A 400 3.69 -2.10 -8.39
C PHE A 400 2.60 -1.63 -7.42
N LEU A 401 1.55 -1.00 -7.95
CA LEU A 401 0.38 -0.64 -7.16
C LEU A 401 -0.49 -1.86 -6.86
N SER A 402 -0.74 -2.69 -7.86
CA SER A 402 -1.50 -3.93 -7.71
C SER A 402 -1.29 -4.86 -8.89
N VAL A 403 -1.31 -6.17 -8.64
CA VAL A 403 -1.42 -7.18 -9.69
C VAL A 403 -2.73 -7.92 -9.50
N LEU A 404 -3.63 -7.81 -10.47
CA LEU A 404 -4.98 -8.34 -10.41
C LEU A 404 -5.09 -9.56 -11.31
N ILE A 405 -5.52 -10.68 -10.75
CA ILE A 405 -5.72 -11.95 -11.46
C ILE A 405 -7.21 -12.15 -11.63
N PHE A 406 -7.64 -12.19 -12.89
CA PHE A 406 -9.02 -12.43 -13.29
C PHE A 406 -9.21 -13.86 -13.75
N THR A 407 -10.18 -14.52 -13.13
CA THR A 407 -10.54 -15.91 -13.42
C THR A 407 -12.01 -16.00 -13.82
N CYS A 408 -12.36 -17.12 -14.45
CA CYS A 408 -13.75 -17.41 -14.80
C CYS A 408 -14.61 -17.59 -13.53
N SER A 409 -15.74 -16.88 -13.44
CA SER A 409 -16.69 -17.03 -12.32
C SER A 409 -17.25 -18.45 -12.18
N GLN A 410 -17.32 -19.22 -13.26
CA GLN A 410 -17.74 -20.64 -13.25
C GLN A 410 -16.56 -21.62 -13.14
N SER A 411 -15.33 -21.12 -12.98
CA SER A 411 -14.09 -21.92 -12.98
C SER A 411 -14.07 -23.00 -14.07
N CYS A 412 -14.43 -22.63 -15.30
CA CYS A 412 -14.63 -23.59 -16.39
C CYS A 412 -13.40 -24.48 -16.61
N TRP A 413 -13.59 -25.78 -16.81
CA TRP A 413 -12.51 -26.76 -17.04
C TRP A 413 -12.97 -27.75 -18.12
N GLN A 414 -12.12 -28.02 -19.10
CA GLN A 414 -12.37 -28.99 -20.18
C GLN A 414 -11.52 -30.23 -19.94
N SER A 415 -11.97 -31.41 -20.39
CA SER A 415 -11.25 -32.68 -20.16
C SER A 415 -9.87 -32.74 -20.82
N SER A 416 -9.62 -31.89 -21.82
CA SER A 416 -8.31 -31.74 -22.47
C SER A 416 -7.35 -30.80 -21.74
N ASP A 417 -7.83 -30.07 -20.71
CA ASP A 417 -7.02 -29.08 -20.02
C ASP A 417 -6.09 -29.76 -19.02
N THR A 418 -4.80 -29.40 -19.07
CA THR A 418 -3.82 -29.68 -18.00
C THR A 418 -3.59 -28.44 -17.14
N LEU A 419 -3.49 -27.28 -17.78
CA LEU A 419 -3.40 -25.96 -17.18
C LEU A 419 -4.27 -24.97 -17.97
N VAL A 420 -4.88 -24.02 -17.26
CA VAL A 420 -5.66 -22.94 -17.85
C VAL A 420 -4.93 -21.62 -17.62
N LYS A 421 -4.69 -20.84 -18.67
CA LYS A 421 -4.14 -19.48 -18.53
C LYS A 421 -5.24 -18.53 -18.05
N GLU A 422 -4.97 -17.79 -16.99
CA GLU A 422 -5.86 -16.78 -16.43
C GLU A 422 -5.39 -15.37 -16.84
N PHE A 423 -6.28 -14.39 -16.76
CA PHE A 423 -5.99 -13.04 -17.23
C PHE A 423 -5.34 -12.22 -16.11
N VAL A 424 -4.27 -11.48 -16.42
CA VAL A 424 -3.51 -10.68 -15.44
C VAL A 424 -3.53 -9.23 -15.87
N VAL A 425 -3.80 -8.34 -14.92
CA VAL A 425 -3.68 -6.88 -15.07
C VAL A 425 -2.65 -6.38 -14.08
N PHE A 426 -1.59 -5.78 -14.62
CA PHE A 426 -0.59 -5.05 -13.85
C PHE A 426 -1.02 -3.59 -13.73
N GLN A 427 -1.03 -3.06 -12.50
CA GLN A 427 -1.23 -1.63 -12.23
C GLN A 427 0.12 -1.03 -11.78
N PRO A 428 0.71 -0.11 -12.56
CA PRO A 428 1.93 0.58 -12.16
C PRO A 428 1.67 1.47 -10.95
N GLU A 429 2.73 1.78 -10.22
CA GLU A 429 2.71 2.80 -9.18
C GLU A 429 2.36 4.16 -9.81
N VAL A 430 1.51 4.93 -9.14
CA VAL A 430 1.16 6.29 -9.56
C VAL A 430 2.29 7.18 -9.05
N VAL A 431 3.14 7.65 -9.97
CA VAL A 431 4.24 8.59 -9.68
C VAL A 431 3.77 10.03 -9.76
#